data_AF-A0A534WXL2-F1
#
_entry.id   AF-A0A534WXL2-F1
#
_cell.length_a   1.000
_cell.length_b   1.000
_cell.length_c   1.000
_cell.angle_alpha   90.00
_cell.angle_beta   90.00
_cell.angle_gamma   90.00
#
_symmetry.space_group_name_H-M   'P 1'
#
loop_
_entity.id
_entity.type
_entity.pdbx_description
1 polymer ?
#
loop_
_entity_poly.entity_id
_entity_poly.type
_entity_poly.pdbx_seq_one_letter_code
_entity_poly.pdbx_strand_id
1 'polypeptide(L)'
;MILLALLLAAGTGALAGKVTLSGLAPRLAPLPVTRDMKVCGNNKPDESVEVSQGGGVRNAVVWLTDVPVPKDVKTRKEKLDQQHCAFVPHVVVAPVGSTVEVVNSDKALHNVRAQAGDVKLMNYAMPIPGHVVPTKLKKEGTFKVSCDVHPWMRAWLLVLPTAAFAITGEDGRYGIADLPPGRHRVKIWHERLGEREAEIEIREDETATYDVQYNPR
;
A
#
# COMPACT_ATOMS: atom_id res chain seq x y z
N MET A 1 24.22 14.71 -43.51
CA MET A 1 22.77 14.71 -43.21
C MET A 1 22.56 14.05 -41.86
N ILE A 2 22.44 14.86 -40.80
CA ILE A 2 22.14 14.35 -39.46
C ILE A 2 20.63 14.19 -39.39
N LEU A 3 20.15 12.95 -39.35
CA LEU A 3 18.74 12.64 -39.18
C LEU A 3 18.38 12.95 -37.73
N LEU A 4 17.86 14.16 -37.49
CA LEU A 4 17.29 14.55 -36.21
C LEU A 4 15.97 13.78 -36.05
N ALA A 5 16.02 12.62 -35.41
CA ALA A 5 14.82 11.94 -34.96
C ALA A 5 14.18 12.82 -33.88
N LEU A 6 13.13 13.57 -34.25
CA LEU A 6 12.19 14.09 -33.26
C LEU A 6 11.60 12.87 -32.55
N LEU A 7 12.05 12.59 -31.32
CA LEU A 7 11.23 11.83 -30.39
C LEU A 7 10.02 12.70 -30.10
N LEU A 8 8.91 12.46 -30.80
CA LEU A 8 7.61 12.84 -30.31
C LEU A 8 7.47 12.16 -28.95
N ALA A 9 7.43 12.97 -27.88
CA ALA A 9 6.98 12.45 -26.60
C ALA A 9 5.56 11.93 -26.85
N ALA A 10 5.37 10.62 -26.79
CA ALA A 10 4.03 10.04 -26.78
C ALA A 10 3.30 10.68 -25.60
N GLY A 11 2.11 11.25 -25.83
CA GLY A 11 1.32 11.81 -24.74
C GLY A 11 0.96 10.74 -23.73
N THR A 12 0.54 11.18 -22.55
CA THR A 12 0.19 10.31 -21.44
C THR A 12 -1.32 10.22 -21.28
N GLY A 13 -1.80 9.13 -20.70
CA GLY A 13 -3.15 9.01 -20.19
C GLY A 13 -3.16 8.84 -18.68
N ALA A 14 -4.34 8.56 -18.14
CA ALA A 14 -4.54 8.28 -16.71
C ALA A 14 -5.51 7.12 -16.49
N LEU A 15 -5.47 6.56 -15.28
CA LEU A 15 -6.43 5.60 -14.78
C LEU A 15 -7.01 6.12 -13.48
N ALA A 16 -8.34 6.13 -13.36
CA ALA A 16 -9.03 6.47 -12.13
C ALA A 16 -10.17 5.48 -11.87
N GLY A 17 -10.68 5.49 -10.64
CA GLY A 17 -11.84 4.70 -10.30
C GLY A 17 -12.13 4.70 -8.82
N LYS A 18 -13.05 3.84 -8.42
CA LYS A 18 -13.50 3.64 -7.05
C LYS A 18 -13.52 2.16 -6.70
N VAL A 19 -12.96 1.83 -5.55
CA VAL A 19 -13.10 0.51 -4.92
C VAL A 19 -14.20 0.59 -3.87
N THR A 20 -15.19 -0.29 -3.99
CA THR A 20 -16.36 -0.31 -3.11
C THR A 20 -16.63 -1.70 -2.55
N LEU A 21 -17.34 -1.74 -1.44
CA LEU A 21 -17.95 -2.93 -0.87
C LEU A 21 -19.47 -2.77 -0.95
N SER A 22 -20.16 -3.77 -1.51
CA SER A 22 -21.62 -3.80 -1.54
C SER A 22 -22.19 -4.12 -0.15
N GLY A 23 -23.42 -3.68 0.10
CA GLY A 23 -24.12 -3.94 1.36
C GLY A 23 -23.63 -3.09 2.53
N LEU A 24 -23.90 -3.57 3.75
CA LEU A 24 -23.51 -2.88 4.97
C LEU A 24 -22.02 -3.07 5.25
N ALA A 25 -21.35 -1.96 5.56
CA ALA A 25 -19.97 -1.97 6.05
C ALA A 25 -19.85 -2.90 7.27
N PRO A 26 -18.84 -3.79 7.32
CA PRO A 26 -18.65 -4.67 8.46
C PRO A 26 -18.32 -3.85 9.70
N ARG A 27 -19.03 -4.11 10.81
CA ARG A 27 -18.66 -3.55 12.12
C ARG A 27 -17.60 -4.44 12.75
N LEU A 28 -16.34 -4.04 12.64
CA LEU A 28 -15.23 -4.78 13.23
C LEU A 28 -15.19 -4.57 14.75
N ALA A 29 -14.99 -5.65 15.49
CA ALA A 29 -14.72 -5.57 16.92
C ALA A 29 -13.30 -5.00 17.13
N PRO A 30 -13.07 -4.14 18.14
CA PRO A 30 -11.74 -3.69 18.48
C PRO A 30 -10.80 -4.87 18.79
N LEU A 31 -9.53 -4.73 18.44
CA LEU A 31 -8.50 -5.70 18.74
C LEU A 31 -8.12 -5.61 20.22
N PRO A 32 -8.15 -6.71 20.99
CA PRO A 32 -7.76 -6.68 22.39
C PRO A 32 -6.25 -6.48 22.54
N VAL A 33 -5.86 -5.58 23.43
CA VAL A 33 -4.46 -5.37 23.83
C VAL A 33 -4.14 -6.31 24.99
N THR A 34 -3.15 -7.17 24.81
CA THR A 34 -2.81 -8.25 25.77
C THR A 34 -1.48 -8.05 26.49
N ARG A 35 -0.71 -7.00 26.12
CA ARG A 35 0.61 -6.67 26.69
C ARG A 35 0.76 -5.17 26.80
N ASP A 36 1.61 -4.72 27.74
CA ASP A 36 1.89 -3.30 27.97
C ASP A 36 0.64 -2.41 28.05
N MET A 37 -0.46 -2.93 28.63
CA MET A 37 -1.77 -2.25 28.62
C MET A 37 -1.75 -0.85 29.25
N LYS A 38 -0.83 -0.60 30.19
CA LYS A 38 -0.62 0.73 30.78
C LYS A 38 -0.12 1.77 29.76
N VAL A 39 0.58 1.33 28.72
CA VAL A 39 1.13 2.17 27.64
C VAL A 39 0.21 2.10 26.41
N CYS A 40 -0.22 0.90 26.05
CA CYS A 40 -0.94 0.63 24.81
C CYS A 40 -2.47 0.74 24.95
N GLY A 41 -3.00 0.90 26.17
CA GLY A 41 -4.44 0.88 26.44
C GLY A 41 -5.01 -0.54 26.45
N ASN A 42 -6.33 -0.65 26.35
CA ASN A 42 -7.03 -1.95 26.42
C ASN A 42 -7.42 -2.50 25.06
N ASN A 43 -7.62 -1.65 24.05
CA ASN A 43 -8.06 -2.04 22.73
C ASN A 43 -7.43 -1.16 21.64
N LYS A 44 -7.38 -1.68 20.41
CA LYS A 44 -7.03 -0.94 19.20
C LYS A 44 -8.14 -1.02 18.15
N PRO A 45 -8.29 0.00 17.29
CA PRO A 45 -9.09 -0.12 16.08
C PRO A 45 -8.62 -1.33 15.26
N ASP A 46 -9.56 -2.06 14.67
CA ASP A 46 -9.25 -3.05 13.64
C ASP A 46 -9.36 -2.35 12.28
N GLU A 47 -8.21 -1.97 11.71
CA GLU A 47 -8.13 -1.30 10.40
C GLU A 47 -8.17 -2.30 9.24
N SER A 48 -8.49 -3.57 9.50
CA SER A 48 -8.41 -4.62 8.47
C SER A 48 -9.43 -4.48 7.33
N VAL A 49 -10.52 -3.75 7.58
CA VAL A 49 -11.47 -3.28 6.56
C VAL A 49 -12.04 -1.95 7.03
N GLU A 50 -11.73 -0.87 6.30
CA GLU A 50 -12.33 0.44 6.51
C GLU A 50 -13.22 0.77 5.32
N VAL A 51 -14.52 0.95 5.59
CA VAL A 51 -15.52 1.25 4.55
C VAL A 51 -16.30 2.50 4.94
N SER A 52 -16.30 3.51 4.08
CA SER A 52 -17.10 4.72 4.26
C SER A 52 -18.61 4.43 4.15
N GLN A 53 -19.43 5.38 4.60
CA GLN A 53 -20.90 5.27 4.50
C GLN A 53 -21.39 5.07 3.05
N GLY A 54 -20.65 5.59 2.07
CA GLY A 54 -20.93 5.40 0.63
C GLY A 54 -20.34 4.10 0.04
N GLY A 55 -19.96 3.15 0.88
CA GLY A 55 -19.39 1.85 0.48
C GLY A 55 -17.95 1.91 -0.02
N GLY A 56 -17.27 3.07 0.03
CA GLY A 56 -15.90 3.22 -0.45
C GLY A 56 -14.90 2.52 0.46
N VAL A 57 -14.02 1.70 -0.11
CA VAL A 57 -13.03 0.88 0.61
C VAL A 57 -11.69 1.61 0.65
N ARG A 58 -11.21 1.94 1.85
CA ARG A 58 -9.88 2.53 2.05
C ARG A 58 -8.78 1.47 1.95
N ASN A 59 -7.54 1.89 1.70
CA ASN A 59 -6.35 1.04 1.77
C ASN A 59 -6.29 -0.11 0.74
N ALA A 60 -7.11 -0.08 -0.31
CA ALA A 60 -6.91 -0.94 -1.47
C ALA A 60 -5.76 -0.37 -2.32
N VAL A 61 -4.87 -1.24 -2.77
CA VAL A 61 -3.72 -0.86 -3.62
C VAL A 61 -4.04 -1.25 -5.05
N VAL A 62 -3.94 -0.28 -5.96
CA VAL A 62 -4.16 -0.45 -7.40
C VAL A 62 -2.85 -0.19 -8.13
N TRP A 63 -2.45 -1.04 -9.07
CA TRP A 63 -1.24 -0.81 -9.86
C TRP A 63 -1.28 -1.47 -11.24
N LEU A 64 -0.51 -0.94 -12.17
CA LEU A 64 -0.26 -1.58 -13.48
C LEU A 64 0.92 -2.54 -13.40
N THR A 65 0.74 -3.77 -13.88
CA THR A 65 1.76 -4.82 -13.78
C THR A 65 2.79 -4.81 -14.90
N ASP A 66 2.50 -4.10 -15.98
CA ASP A 66 3.24 -4.08 -17.24
C ASP A 66 3.88 -2.72 -17.55
N VAL A 67 3.71 -1.73 -16.66
CA VAL A 67 4.40 -0.44 -16.74
C VAL A 67 5.62 -0.49 -15.80
N PRO A 68 6.85 -0.67 -16.32
CA PRO A 68 8.04 -0.73 -15.48
C PRO A 68 8.33 0.64 -14.87
N VAL A 69 9.06 0.67 -13.75
CA VAL A 69 9.64 1.92 -13.22
C VAL A 69 10.57 2.52 -14.29
N PRO A 70 10.33 3.75 -14.78
CA PRO A 70 11.26 4.43 -15.66
C PRO A 70 12.65 4.53 -15.01
N LYS A 71 13.72 4.39 -15.80
CA LYS A 71 15.10 4.31 -15.30
C LYS A 71 15.54 5.54 -14.48
N ASP A 72 14.86 6.65 -14.69
CA ASP A 72 15.09 7.96 -14.08
C ASP A 72 14.16 8.24 -12.88
N VAL A 73 13.16 7.39 -12.60
CA VAL A 73 12.32 7.56 -11.41
C VAL A 73 13.18 7.38 -10.16
N LYS A 74 13.27 8.46 -9.39
CA LYS A 74 13.92 8.47 -8.09
C LYS A 74 13.21 7.48 -7.17
N THR A 75 13.98 6.53 -6.64
CA THR A 75 13.53 5.62 -5.58
C THR A 75 12.89 6.41 -4.44
N ARG A 76 11.73 5.96 -3.95
CA ARG A 76 10.96 6.67 -2.92
C ARG A 76 11.57 6.48 -1.53
N LYS A 77 11.25 7.40 -0.63
CA LYS A 77 11.49 7.28 0.81
C LYS A 77 10.13 7.32 1.50
N GLU A 78 9.63 6.14 1.85
CA GLU A 78 8.37 6.01 2.60
C GLU A 78 8.65 5.93 4.09
N LYS A 79 7.65 6.21 4.93
CA LYS A 79 7.74 6.10 6.39
C LYS A 79 6.77 5.03 6.90
N LEU A 80 7.22 4.24 7.87
CA LEU A 80 6.38 3.35 8.66
C LEU A 80 6.69 3.54 10.14
N ASP A 81 5.77 4.13 10.89
CA ASP A 81 5.95 4.45 12.30
C ASP A 81 5.28 3.40 13.20
N GLN A 82 5.88 3.12 14.35
CA GLN A 82 5.24 2.44 15.47
C GLN A 82 4.82 3.53 16.44
N GLN A 83 3.54 3.87 16.42
CA GLN A 83 2.97 4.97 17.18
C GLN A 83 1.65 4.54 17.81
N HIS A 84 1.49 4.84 19.10
CA HIS A 84 0.35 4.42 19.90
C HIS A 84 0.11 2.90 19.85
N CYS A 85 1.19 2.11 19.85
CA CYS A 85 1.19 0.66 19.72
C CYS A 85 0.37 0.17 18.51
N ALA A 86 0.56 0.84 17.37
CA ALA A 86 0.04 0.51 16.05
C ALA A 86 1.10 0.87 14.99
N PHE A 87 1.00 0.28 13.80
CA PHE A 87 1.82 0.67 12.65
C PHE A 87 1.09 1.76 11.87
N VAL A 88 1.77 2.87 11.56
CA VAL A 88 1.17 4.02 10.88
C VAL A 88 2.07 4.47 9.70
N PRO A 89 1.55 4.52 8.46
CA PRO A 89 0.20 4.11 8.06
C PRO A 89 0.02 2.58 8.06
N HIS A 90 -1.23 2.13 8.00
CA HIS A 90 -1.59 0.71 7.93
C HIS A 90 -1.15 0.03 6.63
N VAL A 91 -1.12 0.77 5.51
CA VAL A 91 -0.59 0.30 4.21
C VAL A 91 0.45 1.27 3.69
N VAL A 92 1.62 0.73 3.32
CA VAL A 92 2.72 1.43 2.64
C VAL A 92 2.95 0.75 1.30
N VAL A 93 3.16 1.54 0.24
CA VAL A 93 3.47 1.03 -1.09
C VAL A 93 4.68 1.76 -1.63
N ALA A 94 5.64 1.02 -2.17
CA ALA A 94 6.83 1.61 -2.76
C ALA A 94 7.39 0.76 -3.91
N PRO A 95 8.03 1.37 -4.92
CA PRO A 95 8.75 0.60 -5.93
C PRO A 95 9.94 -0.16 -5.33
N VAL A 96 10.30 -1.31 -5.91
CA VAL A 96 11.58 -2.00 -5.66
C VAL A 96 12.73 -1.00 -5.78
N GLY A 97 13.69 -1.10 -4.86
CA GLY A 97 14.82 -0.19 -4.74
C GLY A 97 14.51 1.05 -3.89
N SER A 98 13.27 1.30 -3.48
CA SER A 98 12.94 2.35 -2.51
C SER A 98 13.46 2.04 -1.10
N THR A 99 13.40 3.01 -0.22
CA THR A 99 13.70 2.86 1.21
C THR A 99 12.43 3.11 2.01
N VAL A 100 12.17 2.28 3.02
CA VAL A 100 11.20 2.59 4.07
C VAL A 100 11.96 2.99 5.34
N GLU A 101 11.67 4.16 5.89
CA GLU A 101 12.16 4.61 7.18
C GLU A 101 11.22 4.09 8.25
N VAL A 102 11.66 3.05 8.96
CA VAL A 102 10.90 2.47 10.07
C VAL A 102 11.22 3.24 11.33
N VAL A 103 10.19 3.79 11.97
CA VAL A 103 10.32 4.65 13.15
C VAL A 103 9.64 3.99 14.34
N ASN A 104 10.18 4.16 15.55
CA ASN A 104 9.44 3.89 16.78
C ASN A 104 9.23 5.22 17.52
N SER A 105 8.00 5.73 17.51
CA SER A 105 7.61 6.92 18.26
C SER A 105 7.09 6.61 19.67
N ASP A 106 6.85 5.33 19.98
CA ASP A 106 6.40 4.89 21.29
C ASP A 106 7.53 4.74 22.31
N LYS A 107 7.15 4.84 23.58
CA LYS A 107 8.02 4.47 24.71
C LYS A 107 8.19 2.96 24.85
N ALA A 108 7.26 2.17 24.29
CA ALA A 108 7.31 0.72 24.32
C ALA A 108 8.38 0.21 23.34
N LEU A 109 9.02 -0.90 23.72
CA LEU A 109 9.85 -1.66 22.80
C LEU A 109 8.94 -2.39 21.81
N HIS A 110 9.24 -2.25 20.53
CA HIS A 110 8.57 -2.98 19.47
C HIS A 110 9.56 -3.84 18.69
N ASN A 111 9.06 -4.60 17.73
CA ASN A 111 9.87 -5.11 16.63
C ASN A 111 9.09 -4.99 15.32
N VAL A 112 9.83 -5.00 14.22
CA VAL A 112 9.26 -5.02 12.87
C VAL A 112 9.71 -6.26 12.15
N ARG A 113 8.77 -7.14 11.85
CA ARG A 113 8.94 -8.24 10.90
C ARG A 113 8.07 -7.98 9.67
N ALA A 114 8.66 -8.05 8.48
CA ALA A 114 7.92 -8.03 7.21
C ALA A 114 8.19 -9.31 6.42
N GLN A 115 7.13 -10.06 6.10
CA GLN A 115 7.22 -11.38 5.45
C GLN A 115 6.06 -11.62 4.46
N ALA A 116 6.36 -12.28 3.34
CA ALA A 116 5.40 -12.74 2.33
C ALA A 116 5.68 -14.23 2.02
N GLY A 117 4.82 -15.13 2.48
CA GLY A 117 5.11 -16.58 2.42
C GLY A 117 6.45 -16.89 3.09
N ASP A 118 7.37 -17.54 2.39
CA ASP A 118 8.73 -17.82 2.90
C ASP A 118 9.72 -16.66 2.71
N VAL A 119 9.32 -15.60 1.99
CA VAL A 119 10.18 -14.45 1.70
C VAL A 119 10.19 -13.49 2.89
N LYS A 120 11.32 -13.47 3.60
CA LYS A 120 11.60 -12.48 4.65
C LYS A 120 12.24 -11.23 4.06
N LEU A 121 11.67 -10.07 4.37
CA LEU A 121 12.19 -8.77 3.96
C LEU A 121 12.98 -8.09 5.07
N MET A 122 12.43 -8.08 6.29
CA MET A 122 13.10 -7.53 7.48
C MET A 122 12.62 -8.21 8.76
N ASN A 123 13.47 -8.24 9.79
CA ASN A 123 13.12 -8.63 11.15
C ASN A 123 14.14 -8.04 12.13
N TYR A 124 13.77 -6.99 12.88
CA TYR A 124 14.64 -6.38 13.88
C TYR A 124 13.84 -5.73 15.01
N ALA A 125 14.50 -5.56 16.16
CA ALA A 125 13.93 -4.86 17.31
C ALA A 125 13.98 -3.34 17.14
N MET A 126 13.03 -2.66 17.75
CA MET A 126 12.90 -1.20 17.79
C MET A 126 12.77 -0.76 19.26
N PRO A 127 13.90 -0.68 20.00
CA PRO A 127 13.87 -0.71 21.45
C PRO A 127 13.57 0.62 22.15
N ILE A 128 13.76 1.75 21.47
CA ILE A 128 13.69 3.07 22.11
C ILE A 128 12.82 4.05 21.30
N PRO A 129 12.14 5.00 21.97
CA PRO A 129 11.47 6.10 21.30
C PRO A 129 12.45 6.94 20.45
N GLY A 130 11.98 7.37 19.29
CA GLY A 130 12.78 8.09 18.28
C GLY A 130 13.73 7.21 17.48
N HIS A 131 13.76 5.89 17.67
CA HIS A 131 14.62 5.01 16.87
C HIS A 131 14.16 5.00 15.41
N VAL A 132 15.09 5.24 14.48
CA VAL A 132 14.86 5.24 13.03
C VAL A 132 15.78 4.23 12.36
N VAL A 133 15.21 3.33 11.57
CA VAL A 133 15.94 2.33 10.80
C VAL A 133 15.58 2.46 9.31
N PRO A 134 16.47 3.03 8.47
CA PRO A 134 16.25 3.06 7.03
C PRO A 134 16.45 1.66 6.45
N THR A 135 15.40 1.11 5.85
CA THR A 135 15.39 -0.25 5.29
C THR A 135 15.22 -0.23 3.78
N LYS A 136 16.20 -0.72 3.03
CA LYS A 136 16.15 -0.80 1.56
C LYS A 136 15.22 -1.94 1.11
N LEU A 137 14.29 -1.63 0.22
CA LEU A 137 13.30 -2.57 -0.31
C LEU A 137 13.85 -3.30 -1.53
N LYS A 138 14.49 -4.45 -1.31
CA LYS A 138 15.22 -5.18 -2.36
C LYS A 138 14.42 -6.30 -3.05
N LYS A 139 13.26 -6.66 -2.49
CA LYS A 139 12.44 -7.79 -2.97
C LYS A 139 11.03 -7.28 -3.19
N GLU A 140 10.46 -7.57 -4.36
CA GLU A 140 9.03 -7.35 -4.60
C GLU A 140 8.18 -8.27 -3.73
N GLY A 141 6.94 -7.87 -3.50
CA GLY A 141 5.94 -8.68 -2.81
C GLY A 141 5.01 -7.87 -1.92
N THR A 142 3.95 -8.55 -1.49
CA THR A 142 2.97 -8.04 -0.52
C THR A 142 3.33 -8.57 0.86
N PHE A 143 4.09 -7.79 1.62
CA PHE A 143 4.61 -8.19 2.92
C PHE A 143 3.64 -7.83 4.02
N LYS A 144 3.24 -8.82 4.81
CA LYS A 144 2.58 -8.58 6.09
C LYS A 144 3.63 -8.07 7.07
N VAL A 145 3.38 -6.90 7.65
CA VAL A 145 4.19 -6.32 8.73
C VAL A 145 3.55 -6.67 10.07
N SER A 146 4.36 -7.14 11.02
CA SER A 146 3.88 -7.55 12.35
C SER A 146 4.90 -7.22 13.44
N CYS A 147 4.38 -6.92 14.64
CA CYS A 147 5.14 -6.92 15.88
C CYS A 147 4.91 -8.25 16.62
N ASP A 148 5.97 -8.98 16.92
CA ASP A 148 5.98 -10.20 17.71
C ASP A 148 5.79 -9.96 19.19
N VAL A 149 6.17 -8.77 19.66
CA VAL A 149 5.96 -8.36 21.05
C VAL A 149 4.50 -8.00 21.28
N HIS A 150 3.86 -7.37 20.29
CA HIS A 150 2.48 -6.87 20.37
C HIS A 150 1.63 -7.42 19.21
N PRO A 151 1.04 -8.61 19.35
CA PRO A 151 0.44 -9.35 18.23
C PRO A 151 -0.73 -8.67 17.52
N TRP A 152 -1.33 -7.64 18.12
CA TRP A 152 -2.39 -6.84 17.48
C TRP A 152 -1.82 -5.90 16.40
N MET A 153 -0.56 -5.49 16.51
CA MET A 153 0.08 -4.56 15.57
C MET A 153 0.33 -5.26 14.24
N ARG A 154 -0.37 -4.80 13.21
CA ARG A 154 -0.26 -5.29 11.83
C ARG A 154 -0.33 -4.12 10.88
N ALA A 155 0.37 -4.24 9.77
CA ALA A 155 0.31 -3.35 8.62
C ALA A 155 0.72 -4.14 7.37
N TRP A 156 0.72 -3.49 6.23
CA TRP A 156 1.14 -4.08 4.96
C TRP A 156 2.13 -3.18 4.23
N LEU A 157 3.15 -3.81 3.66
CA LEU A 157 4.14 -3.16 2.82
C LEU A 157 4.14 -3.85 1.46
N LEU A 158 3.66 -3.17 0.43
CA LEU A 158 3.71 -3.66 -0.94
C LEU A 158 4.92 -3.07 -1.63
N VAL A 159 5.85 -3.95 -2.03
CA VAL A 159 7.01 -3.59 -2.82
C VAL A 159 6.74 -3.98 -4.27
N LEU A 160 6.54 -3.00 -5.14
CA LEU A 160 6.05 -3.21 -6.50
C LEU A 160 7.17 -3.05 -7.56
N PRO A 161 7.10 -3.75 -8.70
CA PRO A 161 8.02 -3.55 -9.83
C PRO A 161 7.69 -2.31 -10.68
N THR A 162 6.73 -1.50 -10.24
CA THR A 162 6.22 -0.31 -10.94
C THR A 162 6.14 0.90 -10.01
N ALA A 163 6.13 2.10 -10.60
CA ALA A 163 5.75 3.34 -9.93
C ALA A 163 4.31 3.78 -10.27
N ALA A 164 3.64 3.08 -11.20
CA ALA A 164 2.25 3.31 -11.60
C ALA A 164 1.29 2.60 -10.62
N PHE A 165 1.11 3.20 -9.44
CA PHE A 165 0.22 2.68 -8.41
C PHE A 165 -0.51 3.80 -7.67
N ALA A 166 -1.59 3.45 -6.99
CA ALA A 166 -2.33 4.29 -6.06
C ALA A 166 -2.83 3.46 -4.87
N ILE A 167 -3.07 4.15 -3.75
CA ILE A 167 -3.78 3.60 -2.59
C ILE A 167 -5.12 4.33 -2.50
N THR A 168 -6.21 3.61 -2.30
CA THR A 168 -7.53 4.23 -2.19
C THR A 168 -7.66 5.08 -0.92
N GLY A 169 -8.26 6.26 -1.08
CA GLY A 169 -8.61 7.15 0.04
C GLY A 169 -9.81 6.68 0.84
N GLU A 170 -10.27 7.50 1.79
CA GLU A 170 -11.41 7.20 2.68
C GLU A 170 -12.71 6.91 1.93
N ASP A 171 -12.93 7.57 0.79
CA ASP A 171 -14.10 7.35 -0.06
C ASP A 171 -13.91 6.24 -1.09
N GLY A 172 -12.78 5.53 -1.05
CA GLY A 172 -12.44 4.44 -1.96
C GLY A 172 -11.94 4.85 -3.33
N ARG A 173 -11.75 6.15 -3.61
CA ARG A 173 -11.24 6.62 -4.91
C ARG A 173 -9.73 6.47 -5.03
N TYR A 174 -9.28 6.28 -6.25
CA TYR A 174 -7.86 6.28 -6.62
C TYR A 174 -7.66 6.93 -8.00
N GLY A 175 -6.42 7.33 -8.27
CA GLY A 175 -5.99 7.87 -9.56
C GLY A 175 -4.50 7.63 -9.78
N ILE A 176 -4.13 7.26 -11.01
CA ILE A 176 -2.77 7.05 -11.46
C ILE A 176 -2.61 7.84 -12.77
N ALA A 177 -1.77 8.86 -12.74
CA ALA A 177 -1.50 9.73 -13.89
C ALA A 177 -0.22 9.32 -14.63
N ASP A 178 0.08 10.01 -15.72
CA ASP A 178 1.32 9.87 -16.49
C ASP A 178 1.56 8.44 -16.99
N LEU A 179 0.49 7.79 -17.43
CA LEU A 179 0.51 6.42 -17.92
C LEU A 179 0.75 6.39 -19.43
N PRO A 180 1.54 5.44 -19.94
CA PRO A 180 1.64 5.24 -21.38
C PRO A 180 0.26 4.85 -21.96
N PRO A 181 -0.13 5.35 -23.14
CA PRO A 181 -1.29 4.86 -23.86
C PRO A 181 -1.10 3.41 -24.30
N GLY A 182 -2.17 2.62 -24.26
CA GLY A 182 -2.17 1.21 -24.64
C GLY A 182 -3.10 0.35 -23.79
N ARG A 183 -3.08 -0.97 -24.06
CA ARG A 183 -3.76 -1.96 -23.22
C ARG A 183 -2.82 -2.37 -22.10
N HIS A 184 -3.27 -2.20 -20.86
CA HIS A 184 -2.51 -2.47 -19.65
C HIS A 184 -3.22 -3.45 -18.74
N ARG A 185 -2.47 -4.15 -17.90
CA ARG A 185 -3.03 -5.06 -16.91
C ARG A 185 -2.98 -4.42 -15.53
N VAL A 186 -4.17 -4.09 -15.01
CA VAL A 186 -4.36 -3.51 -13.68
C VAL A 186 -4.62 -4.62 -12.66
N LYS A 187 -3.96 -4.53 -11.52
CA LYS A 187 -4.24 -5.34 -10.32
C LYS A 187 -4.74 -4.46 -9.19
N ILE A 188 -5.65 -5.03 -8.40
CA ILE A 188 -6.09 -4.49 -7.12
C ILE A 188 -5.83 -5.54 -6.04
N TRP A 189 -5.33 -5.09 -4.90
CA TRP A 189 -5.20 -5.90 -3.69
C TRP A 189 -5.84 -5.17 -2.50
N HIS A 190 -6.50 -5.92 -1.64
CA HIS A 190 -6.90 -5.46 -0.30
C HIS A 190 -6.81 -6.65 0.67
N GLU A 191 -6.28 -6.42 1.87
CA GLU A 191 -5.88 -7.51 2.79
C GLU A 191 -7.01 -8.50 3.14
N ARG A 192 -8.25 -8.03 3.24
CA ARG A 192 -9.44 -8.83 3.58
C ARG A 192 -10.32 -9.19 2.38
N LEU A 193 -10.27 -8.40 1.31
CA LEU A 193 -11.17 -8.56 0.15
C LEU A 193 -10.50 -9.34 -0.99
N GLY A 194 -9.17 -9.48 -0.91
CA GLY A 194 -8.36 -10.24 -1.86
C GLY A 194 -8.05 -9.46 -3.13
N GLU A 195 -7.59 -10.19 -4.13
CA GLU A 195 -7.10 -9.59 -5.38
C GLU A 195 -8.16 -9.58 -6.48
N ARG A 196 -8.04 -8.60 -7.38
CA ARG A 196 -8.74 -8.53 -8.67
C ARG A 196 -7.74 -8.11 -9.74
N GLU A 197 -8.01 -8.53 -10.97
CA GLU A 197 -7.20 -8.19 -12.12
C GLU A 197 -8.11 -7.93 -13.32
N ALA A 198 -7.76 -6.94 -14.14
CA ALA A 198 -8.44 -6.64 -15.38
C ALA A 198 -7.44 -6.10 -16.42
N GLU A 199 -7.87 -6.08 -17.66
CA GLU A 199 -7.17 -5.38 -18.72
C GLU A 199 -7.94 -4.10 -19.06
N ILE A 200 -7.24 -2.98 -19.18
CA ILE A 200 -7.82 -1.65 -19.40
C ILE A 200 -7.08 -0.98 -20.56
N GLU A 201 -7.82 -0.32 -21.45
CA GLU A 201 -7.27 0.53 -22.50
C GLU A 201 -7.15 1.97 -21.98
N ILE A 202 -5.93 2.51 -22.03
CA ILE A 202 -5.62 3.91 -21.72
C ILE A 202 -5.34 4.60 -23.05
N ARG A 203 -6.08 5.68 -23.34
CA ARG A 203 -5.85 6.52 -24.51
C ARG A 203 -5.05 7.76 -24.12
N GLU A 204 -4.34 8.32 -25.09
CA GLU A 204 -3.61 9.58 -24.96
C GLU A 204 -4.57 10.70 -24.56
N ASP A 205 -4.18 11.52 -23.58
CA ASP A 205 -4.95 12.64 -23.03
C ASP A 205 -6.33 12.26 -22.43
N GLU A 206 -6.59 10.97 -22.19
CA GLU A 206 -7.81 10.47 -21.58
C GLU A 206 -7.58 9.85 -20.19
N THR A 207 -8.63 9.85 -19.37
CA THR A 207 -8.67 9.08 -18.12
C THR A 207 -9.54 7.84 -18.31
N ALA A 208 -8.92 6.67 -18.38
CA ALA A 208 -9.63 5.41 -18.31
C ALA A 208 -10.25 5.23 -16.92
N THR A 209 -11.42 4.59 -16.86
CA THR A 209 -12.13 4.32 -15.59
C THR A 209 -12.18 2.83 -15.32
N TYR A 210 -11.80 2.42 -14.10
CA TYR A 210 -11.95 1.05 -13.63
C TYR A 210 -12.50 1.03 -12.20
N ASP A 211 -13.81 0.85 -12.07
CA ASP A 211 -14.47 0.68 -10.78
C ASP A 211 -14.52 -0.80 -10.37
N VAL A 212 -14.31 -1.07 -9.09
CA VAL A 212 -14.39 -2.43 -8.53
C VAL A 212 -15.35 -2.44 -7.35
N GLN A 213 -16.31 -3.35 -7.40
CA GLN A 213 -17.18 -3.66 -6.28
C GLN A 213 -16.89 -5.06 -5.75
N TYR A 214 -16.50 -5.14 -4.49
CA TYR A 214 -16.44 -6.38 -3.75
C TYR A 214 -17.80 -6.69 -3.14
N ASN A 215 -18.07 -7.98 -2.93
CA ASN A 215 -19.21 -8.45 -2.17
C ASN A 215 -18.73 -9.04 -0.83
N PRO A 216 -19.45 -8.81 0.28
CA PRO A 216 -19.17 -9.49 1.54
C PRO A 216 -19.20 -11.01 1.32
N ARG A 217 -18.27 -11.74 1.94
CA ARG A 217 -18.34 -13.20 2.04
C ARG A 217 -19.11 -13.60 3.28
#